data_AF-K0B5F8-F1
#
_entry.id   AF-K0B5F8-F1
#
_cell.length_a   1.000
_cell.length_b   1.000
_cell.length_c   1.000
_cell.angle_alpha   90.00
_cell.angle_beta   90.00
_cell.angle_gamma   90.00
#
_symmetry.space_group_name_H-M   'P 1'
#
loop_
_entity.id
_entity.type
_entity.pdbx_description
1 polymer ?
#
loop_
_entity_poly.entity_id
_entity_poly.type
_entity_poly.pdbx_seq_one_letter_code
_entity_poly.pdbx_strand_id
1 'polypeptide(L)'
;MIGIALSGKTTYVKANFTHEEIRLYYFDNDRKKEMNYIEQCLKQGKSIVVDDTNITKDIRKMHIDMAKKYNAKMIGVFMNTSSGIIEQRRTRRRDSFPLAAINKQLKEFETPNKDEGFDTLIIHKNYESSNRVQS
;
A
#
# COMPACT_ATOMS: atom_id res chain seq x y z
N MET A 1 -0.96 -0.33 2.77
CA MET A 1 -1.23 -1.03 1.49
C MET A 1 0.04 -1.73 1.00
N ILE A 2 -0.06 -2.84 0.25
CA ILE A 2 1.08 -3.61 -0.29
C ILE A 2 0.77 -4.00 -1.73
N GLY A 3 1.72 -3.78 -2.65
CA GLY A 3 1.65 -4.26 -4.03
C GLY A 3 2.19 -3.26 -5.05
N ILE A 4 2.44 -3.75 -6.26
CA ILE A 4 3.03 -2.99 -7.39
C ILE A 4 2.17 -1.78 -7.76
N ALA A 5 2.78 -0.74 -8.34
CA ALA A 5 2.04 0.34 -8.99
C ALA A 5 0.95 -0.22 -9.92
N LEU A 6 -0.18 0.50 -10.01
CA LEU A 6 -1.35 0.08 -10.80
C LEU A 6 -2.08 -1.19 -10.29
N SER A 7 -1.70 -1.76 -9.15
CA SER A 7 -2.37 -2.95 -8.58
C SER A 7 -3.79 -2.69 -8.03
N GLY A 8 -4.20 -1.43 -7.91
CA GLY A 8 -5.54 -1.04 -7.42
C GLY A 8 -5.56 -0.54 -5.97
N LYS A 9 -4.40 -0.35 -5.33
CA LYS A 9 -4.28 0.13 -3.92
C LYS A 9 -5.09 1.39 -3.65
N THR A 10 -4.81 2.48 -4.36
CA THR A 10 -5.51 3.76 -4.18
C THR A 10 -7.02 3.64 -4.41
N THR A 11 -7.45 2.82 -5.37
CA THR A 11 -8.88 2.56 -5.59
C THR A 11 -9.50 1.82 -4.40
N TYR A 12 -8.81 0.82 -3.85
CA TYR A 12 -9.24 0.12 -2.64
C TYR A 12 -9.29 1.05 -1.43
N VAL A 13 -8.27 1.90 -1.24
CA VAL A 13 -8.20 2.85 -0.13
C VAL A 13 -9.41 3.78 -0.15
N LYS A 14 -9.67 4.43 -1.30
CA LYS A 14 -10.79 5.34 -1.47
C LYS A 14 -12.16 4.70 -1.25
N ALA A 15 -12.29 3.41 -1.54
CA ALA A 15 -13.56 2.69 -1.41
C ALA A 15 -13.82 2.16 0.01
N ASN A 16 -12.77 1.94 0.82
CA ASN A 16 -12.89 1.20 2.08
C ASN A 16 -12.45 1.98 3.32
N PHE A 17 -11.72 3.09 3.17
CA PHE A 17 -11.20 3.85 4.30
C PHE A 17 -11.51 5.34 4.18
N THR A 18 -11.85 5.94 5.32
CA THR A 18 -11.97 7.39 5.51
C THR A 18 -10.88 7.95 6.43
N HIS A 19 -9.88 7.12 6.74
CA HIS A 19 -8.75 7.46 7.60
C HIS A 19 -7.77 8.41 6.91
N GLU A 20 -6.90 9.01 7.72
CA GLU A 20 -5.83 9.88 7.24
C GLU A 20 -4.89 9.08 6.33
N GLU A 21 -4.80 9.49 5.07
CA GLU A 21 -3.98 8.84 4.06
C GLU A 21 -2.57 9.44 4.07
N ILE A 22 -1.57 8.59 4.29
CA ILE A 22 -0.16 8.94 4.33
C ILE A 22 0.50 8.31 3.11
N ARG A 23 1.27 9.12 2.40
CA ARG A 23 2.07 8.70 1.26
C ARG A 23 3.45 9.31 1.37
N LEU A 24 4.47 8.52 1.08
CA LEU A 24 5.86 8.93 1.16
C LEU A 24 6.17 10.21 0.37
N TYR A 25 5.52 10.43 -0.78
CA TYR A 25 5.77 11.62 -1.59
C TYR A 25 5.28 12.93 -0.93
N TYR A 26 4.36 12.88 0.04
CA TYR A 26 3.99 14.04 0.85
C TYR A 26 5.16 14.55 1.70
N PHE A 27 6.21 13.74 1.85
CA PHE A 27 7.38 14.02 2.66
C PHE A 27 8.67 14.09 1.82
N ASP A 28 8.59 14.57 0.58
CA ASP A 28 9.74 14.70 -0.34
C ASP A 28 10.48 13.38 -0.62
N ASN A 29 9.79 12.25 -0.50
CA ASN A 29 10.38 10.91 -0.52
C ASN A 29 11.36 10.59 0.62
N ASP A 30 11.27 11.33 1.73
CA ASP A 30 12.04 11.09 2.94
C ASP A 30 11.28 10.17 3.91
N ARG A 31 11.76 8.92 4.01
CA ARG A 31 11.19 7.90 4.88
C ARG A 31 11.23 8.30 6.35
N LYS A 32 12.25 9.06 6.78
CA LYS A 32 12.39 9.50 8.17
C LYS A 32 11.29 10.51 8.52
N LYS A 33 11.02 11.47 7.63
CA LYS A 33 9.93 12.44 7.81
C LYS A 33 8.56 11.74 7.86
N GLU A 34 8.32 10.80 6.95
CA GLU A 34 7.08 10.01 6.94
C GLU A 34 6.89 9.22 8.25
N MET A 35 7.93 8.47 8.68
CA MET A 35 7.84 7.67 9.91
C MET A 35 7.66 8.54 11.16
N ASN A 36 8.26 9.73 11.20
CA ASN A 36 8.02 10.70 12.28
C ASN A 36 6.58 11.20 12.30
N TYR A 37 5.95 11.40 11.13
CA TYR A 37 4.56 11.82 11.05
C TYR A 37 3.61 10.68 11.45
N ILE A 38 3.85 9.45 10.95
CA ILE A 38 3.14 8.24 11.37
C ILE A 38 3.19 8.10 12.90
N GLU A 39 4.37 8.25 13.50
CA GLU A 39 4.54 8.18 14.95
C GLU A 39 3.68 9.23 15.69
N GLN A 40 3.62 10.47 15.19
CA GLN A 40 2.78 11.51 15.78
C GLN A 40 1.29 11.17 15.70
N CYS A 41 0.83 10.62 14.58
CA CYS A 41 -0.56 10.20 14.42
C CYS A 41 -0.92 9.05 15.37
N LEU A 42 -0.02 8.06 15.53
CA LEU A 42 -0.22 6.96 16.46
C LEU A 42 -0.22 7.42 17.93
N LYS A 43 0.66 8.37 18.31
CA LYS A 43 0.64 8.99 19.65
C LYS A 43 -0.71 9.66 19.98
N GLN A 44 -1.39 10.18 18.96
CA GLN A 44 -2.71 10.80 19.09
C GLN A 44 -3.86 9.79 19.00
N GLY A 45 -3.57 8.48 18.87
CA GLY A 45 -4.58 7.43 18.73
C GLY A 45 -5.29 7.43 17.36
N LYS A 46 -4.76 8.11 16.35
CA LYS A 46 -5.36 8.17 15.02
C LYS A 46 -5.17 6.85 14.26
N SER A 47 -6.22 6.46 13.52
CA SER A 47 -6.11 5.44 12.48
C SER A 47 -5.62 6.08 11.18
N ILE A 48 -4.66 5.45 10.52
CA ILE A 48 -4.00 5.94 9.31
C ILE A 48 -3.95 4.86 8.23
N VAL A 49 -3.78 5.26 6.97
CA VAL A 49 -3.53 4.36 5.84
C VAL A 49 -2.26 4.79 5.12
N VAL A 50 -1.26 3.93 5.08
CA VAL A 50 -0.06 4.14 4.25
C VAL A 50 -0.35 3.62 2.83
N ASP A 51 -0.65 4.51 1.88
CA ASP A 51 -0.94 4.19 0.46
C ASP A 51 0.31 4.28 -0.43
N ASP A 52 1.35 3.56 -0.02
CA ASP A 52 2.54 3.29 -0.82
C ASP A 52 2.57 1.83 -1.29
N THR A 53 3.60 1.49 -2.08
CA THR A 53 3.75 0.15 -2.65
C THR A 53 4.22 -0.89 -1.63
N ASN A 54 5.05 -0.48 -0.64
CA ASN A 54 5.52 -1.32 0.48
C ASN A 54 5.97 -2.73 0.07
N ILE A 55 6.76 -2.80 -1.00
CA ILE A 55 7.07 -4.04 -1.72
C ILE A 55 8.13 -4.91 -1.03
N THR A 56 8.98 -4.33 -0.17
CA THR A 56 10.01 -5.08 0.56
C THR A 56 9.57 -5.38 2.00
N LYS A 57 10.07 -6.47 2.54
CA LYS A 57 9.86 -6.89 3.93
C LYS A 57 10.39 -5.85 4.90
N ASP A 58 11.53 -5.22 4.61
CA ASP A 58 12.12 -4.19 5.48
C ASP A 58 11.23 -2.96 5.60
N ILE A 59 10.60 -2.51 4.51
CA ILE A 59 9.64 -1.40 4.56
C ILE A 59 8.44 -1.77 5.43
N ARG A 60 7.89 -2.97 5.23
CA ARG A 60 6.76 -3.44 6.04
C ARG A 60 7.12 -3.58 7.51
N LYS A 61 8.33 -4.08 7.81
CA LYS A 61 8.84 -4.23 9.17
C LYS A 61 8.89 -2.89 9.91
N MET A 62 9.36 -1.82 9.26
CA MET A 62 9.38 -0.48 9.88
C MET A 62 7.98 -0.04 10.35
N HIS A 63 6.95 -0.25 9.54
CA HIS A 63 5.58 0.08 9.92
C HIS A 63 5.05 -0.86 11.01
N ILE A 64 5.33 -2.16 10.92
CA ILE A 64 4.88 -3.17 11.90
C ILE A 64 5.47 -2.86 13.29
N ASP A 65 6.78 -2.61 13.35
CA ASP A 65 7.46 -2.27 14.60
C ASP A 65 6.90 -0.98 15.20
N MET A 66 6.61 0.02 14.36
CA MET A 66 5.99 1.28 14.79
C MET A 66 4.59 1.06 15.36
N ALA A 67 3.74 0.26 14.70
CA ALA A 67 2.41 -0.06 15.21
C ALA A 67 2.50 -0.79 16.57
N LYS A 68 3.40 -1.78 16.70
CA LYS A 68 3.64 -2.51 17.95
C LYS A 68 4.08 -1.58 19.08
N LYS A 69 5.01 -0.67 18.82
CA LYS A 69 5.49 0.32 19.80
C LYS A 69 4.35 1.15 20.41
N TYR A 70 3.29 1.43 19.64
CA TYR A 70 2.14 2.22 20.06
C TYR A 70 0.89 1.38 20.35
N ASN A 71 1.01 0.05 20.47
CA ASN A 71 -0.11 -0.88 20.66
C ASN A 71 -1.24 -0.71 19.63
N ALA A 72 -0.89 -0.28 18.41
CA ALA A 72 -1.83 -0.13 17.31
C ALA A 72 -1.99 -1.45 16.56
N LYS A 73 -3.20 -1.71 16.05
CA LYS A 73 -3.46 -2.85 15.17
C LYS A 73 -2.84 -2.62 13.79
N MET A 74 -2.11 -3.61 13.30
CA MET A 74 -1.45 -3.60 12.01
C MET A 74 -2.20 -4.47 10.99
N ILE A 75 -2.86 -3.82 10.03
CA ILE A 75 -3.58 -4.47 8.93
C ILE A 75 -2.78 -4.35 7.63
N GLY A 76 -2.31 -5.48 7.11
CA GLY A 76 -1.74 -5.57 5.77
C GLY A 76 -2.83 -5.79 4.73
N VAL A 77 -2.86 -4.98 3.67
CA VAL A 77 -3.72 -5.21 2.50
C VAL A 77 -2.84 -5.44 1.28
N PHE A 78 -2.73 -6.70 0.86
CA PHE A 78 -1.93 -7.13 -0.27
C PHE A 78 -2.76 -7.23 -1.54
N MET A 79 -2.40 -6.40 -2.52
CA MET A 79 -2.96 -6.40 -3.87
C MET A 79 -2.15 -7.36 -4.76
N ASN A 80 -2.53 -8.62 -4.77
CA ASN A 80 -1.92 -9.67 -5.59
C ASN A 80 -2.46 -9.59 -7.03
N THR A 81 -2.00 -8.58 -7.76
CA THR A 81 -2.44 -8.30 -9.14
C THR A 81 -1.40 -8.80 -10.14
N SER A 82 -1.85 -9.59 -11.11
CA SER A 82 -0.97 -10.13 -12.16
C SER A 82 -0.31 -9.05 -13.03
N SER A 83 0.87 -9.37 -13.56
CA SER A 83 1.60 -8.49 -14.49
C SER A 83 0.78 -8.14 -15.74
N GLY A 84 0.00 -9.09 -16.27
CA GLY A 84 -0.88 -8.86 -17.42
C GLY A 84 -1.93 -7.77 -17.15
N ILE A 85 -2.55 -7.77 -15.96
CA ILE A 85 -3.51 -6.73 -15.57
C ILE A 85 -2.81 -5.39 -15.32
N ILE A 86 -1.63 -5.40 -14.68
CA ILE A 86 -0.83 -4.19 -14.49
C ILE A 86 -0.51 -3.55 -15.85
N GLU A 87 -0.10 -4.34 -16.83
CA GLU A 87 0.21 -3.85 -18.18
C GLU A 87 -1.05 -3.33 -18.89
N GLN A 88 -2.17 -4.07 -18.81
CA GLN A 88 -3.45 -3.60 -19.35
C GLN A 88 -3.89 -2.26 -18.74
N ARG A 89 -3.70 -2.06 -17.43
CA ARG A 89 -4.00 -0.79 -16.75
C ARG A 89 -3.04 0.32 -17.14
N ARG A 90 -1.77 -0.01 -17.40
CA ARG A 90 -0.75 0.94 -17.85
C ARG A 90 -1.08 1.48 -19.24
N THR A 91 -1.42 0.60 -20.18
CA THR A 91 -1.72 0.97 -21.58
C THR A 91 -3.03 1.73 -21.75
N ARG A 92 -4.00 1.54 -20.84
CA ARG A 92 -5.27 2.30 -20.82
C ARG A 92 -5.13 3.73 -20.28
N ARG A 93 -4.04 4.05 -19.57
CA ARG A 93 -3.83 5.40 -19.01
C ARG A 93 -3.31 6.34 -20.10
N ARG A 94 -3.85 7.56 -20.13
CA ARG A 94 -3.35 8.65 -20.99
C ARG A 94 -1.90 8.99 -20.64
N ASP A 95 -1.60 9.08 -19.35
CA ASP A 95 -0.23 9.24 -18.85
C ASP A 95 0.35 7.86 -18.48
N SER A 96 1.25 7.38 -19.33
CA SER A 96 1.89 6.07 -19.11
C SER A 96 2.79 6.10 -17.88
N PHE A 97 2.46 5.30 -16.87
CA PHE A 97 3.39 5.02 -15.79
C PHE A 97 4.63 4.32 -16.35
N PRO A 98 5.87 4.70 -15.98
CA PRO A 98 7.08 4.15 -16.60
C PRO A 98 7.19 2.62 -16.42
N LEU A 99 7.35 1.90 -17.52
CA LEU A 99 7.52 0.44 -17.50
C LEU A 99 8.75 0.02 -16.69
N ALA A 100 9.85 0.77 -16.79
CA ALA A 100 11.06 0.56 -16.00
C ALA A 100 10.79 0.59 -14.49
N ALA A 101 9.89 1.46 -14.02
CA ALA A 101 9.52 1.53 -12.61
C ALA A 101 8.71 0.31 -12.17
N ILE A 102 7.81 -0.19 -13.01
CA ILE A 102 7.05 -1.43 -12.74
C ILE A 102 8.00 -2.63 -12.67
N ASN A 103 8.91 -2.75 -13.64
CA ASN A 103 9.88 -3.85 -13.68
C ASN A 103 10.81 -3.83 -12.45
N LYS A 104 11.26 -2.64 -12.03
CA LYS A 104 12.03 -2.48 -10.80
C LYS A 104 11.24 -2.98 -9.58
N GLN A 105 9.99 -2.55 -9.45
CA GLN A 105 9.13 -2.98 -8.33
C GLN A 105 8.88 -4.49 -8.34
N LEU A 106 8.65 -5.10 -9.50
CA LEU A 106 8.47 -6.55 -9.61
C LEU A 106 9.73 -7.33 -9.18
N LYS A 107 10.92 -6.80 -9.53
CA LYS A 107 12.21 -7.41 -9.14
C LYS A 107 12.47 -7.30 -7.63
N GLU A 108 12.07 -6.20 -7.02
CA GLU A 108 12.26 -5.92 -5.59
C GLU A 108 11.12 -6.49 -4.72
N PHE A 109 10.05 -7.01 -5.31
CA PHE A 109 8.86 -7.42 -4.59
C PHE A 109 9.11 -8.70 -3.77
N GLU A 110 8.91 -8.58 -2.45
CA GLU A 110 8.93 -9.68 -1.51
C GLU A 110 7.50 -9.97 -1.06
N THR A 111 7.01 -11.18 -1.36
CA THR A 111 5.62 -11.58 -1.05
C THR A 111 5.34 -11.48 0.44
N PRO A 112 4.31 -10.71 0.86
CA PRO A 112 3.99 -10.58 2.27
C PRO A 112 3.46 -11.89 2.84
N ASN A 113 3.83 -12.21 4.07
CA ASN A 113 3.34 -13.38 4.78
C ASN A 113 2.93 -13.05 6.23
N LYS A 114 2.26 -14.00 6.88
CA LYS A 114 1.70 -13.83 8.23
C LYS A 114 2.78 -13.68 9.31
N ASP A 115 3.97 -14.25 9.10
CA ASP A 115 5.04 -14.28 10.09
C ASP A 115 5.76 -12.92 10.25
N GLU A 116 5.47 -11.95 9.38
CA GLU A 116 5.99 -10.59 9.51
C GLU A 116 5.44 -9.85 10.74
N GLY A 117 4.30 -10.29 11.28
CA GLY A 117 3.70 -9.72 12.49
C GLY A 117 2.55 -8.73 12.22
N PHE A 118 1.78 -8.97 11.16
CA PHE A 118 0.48 -8.34 10.97
C PHE A 118 -0.56 -8.94 11.93
N ASP A 119 -1.44 -8.12 12.50
CA ASP A 119 -2.64 -8.62 13.19
C ASP A 119 -3.63 -9.23 12.19
N THR A 120 -3.66 -8.69 10.96
CA THR A 120 -4.49 -9.19 9.86
C THR A 120 -3.79 -8.93 8.53
N LEU A 121 -3.73 -9.95 7.66
CA LEU A 121 -3.25 -9.83 6.28
C LEU A 121 -4.39 -10.19 5.31
N ILE A 122 -4.96 -9.15 4.68
CA ILE A 122 -6.01 -9.27 3.66
C ILE A 122 -5.33 -9.39 2.30
N ILE A 123 -5.76 -10.36 1.50
CA ILE A 123 -5.20 -10.60 0.16
C ILE A 123 -6.30 -10.46 -0.88
N HIS A 124 -6.12 -9.52 -1.81
CA HIS A 124 -7.00 -9.35 -2.95
C HIS A 124 -6.31 -9.80 -4.23
N LYS A 125 -6.83 -10.85 -4.87
CA LYS A 125 -6.34 -11.32 -6.16
C LYS A 125 -7.00 -10.52 -7.28
N ASN A 126 -6.19 -9.86 -8.11
CA ASN A 126 -6.65 -9.10 -9.28
C ASN A 126 -7.83 -8.16 -8.98
N TYR A 127 -7.74 -7.40 -7.89
CA TYR A 127 -8.83 -6.54 -7.42
C TYR A 127 -9.33 -5.58 -8.50
N GLU A 128 -10.62 -5.63 -8.80
CA GLU A 128 -11.36 -4.64 -9.57
C GLU A 128 -12.35 -3.96 -8.63
N SER A 129 -12.45 -2.62 -8.68
CA SER A 129 -13.52 -1.95 -7.96
C SER A 129 -14.84 -2.31 -8.61
N SER A 130 -15.76 -2.86 -7.83
CA SER A 130 -17.16 -2.98 -8.22
C SER A 130 -17.71 -1.58 -8.42
N ASN A 131 -17.65 -1.04 -9.64
CA ASN A 131 -18.57 0.03 -9.99
C ASN A 131 -19.96 -0.60 -9.87
N ARG A 132 -20.76 -0.08 -8.93
CA ARG A 132 -22.20 -0.26 -8.97
C ARG A 132 -22.62 0.13 -10.39
N VAL A 133 -23.10 -0.84 -11.14
CA VAL A 133 -24.16 -0.57 -12.11
C VAL A 133 -25.32 -0.05 -11.25
N GLN A 134 -25.42 1.26 -11.09
CA GLN A 134 -26.71 1.86 -10.83
C GLN A 134 -27.28 2.19 -12.21
N SER A 135 -28.23 1.32 -12.57
CA SER A 135 -29.33 1.48 -13.52
C SER A 135 -29.69 2.92 -13.85
#